data_AF-A0A438DVP3-F1
#
_entry.id   AF-A0A438DVP3-F1
#
_cell.length_a   1.000
_cell.length_b   1.000
_cell.length_c   1.000
_cell.angle_alpha   90.00
_cell.angle_beta   90.00
_cell.angle_gamma   90.00
#
_symmetry.space_group_name_H-M   'P 1'
#
loop_
_entity.id
_entity.type
_entity.pdbx_description
1 polymer ?
#
loop_
_entity_poly.entity_id
_entity_poly.type
_entity_poly.pdbx_seq_one_letter_code
_entity_poly.pdbx_strand_id
1 'polypeptide(L)'
;MANVSVAAEWQLLYNRYYRKPEIYPMQWKHIDLSRNKVAGAPFGGPIAVIRDDSKIVQLYAESALRKLRIFNSAGVQISETVWKHPGGRLVGMAWTDDQTLICVVQDGTVF
;
A
#
# COMPACT_ATOMS: atom_id res chain seq x y z
N MET A 1 -24.56 -6.40 -18.55
CA MET A 1 -24.49 -6.50 -17.08
C MET A 1 -25.89 -6.74 -16.58
N ALA A 2 -26.15 -7.88 -15.96
CA ALA A 2 -27.46 -8.14 -15.35
C ALA A 2 -27.63 -7.17 -14.17
N ASN A 3 -28.74 -6.43 -14.15
CA ASN A 3 -29.12 -5.57 -13.03
C ASN A 3 -29.46 -6.46 -11.83
N VAL A 4 -28.48 -6.74 -10.99
CA VAL A 4 -28.70 -7.27 -9.64
C VAL A 4 -29.48 -6.20 -8.87
N SER A 5 -30.57 -6.57 -8.20
CA SER A 5 -31.35 -5.59 -7.45
C SER A 5 -30.49 -5.01 -6.32
N VAL A 6 -30.64 -3.71 -6.01
CA VAL A 6 -29.89 -3.05 -4.94
C VAL A 6 -30.02 -3.78 -3.60
N ALA A 7 -31.14 -4.47 -3.36
CA ALA A 7 -31.38 -5.28 -2.16
C ALA A 7 -30.49 -6.54 -2.09
N ALA A 8 -30.10 -7.10 -3.24
CA ALA A 8 -29.25 -8.30 -3.31
C ALA A 8 -27.76 -8.02 -3.01
N GLU A 9 -27.35 -6.75 -2.96
CA GLU A 9 -25.99 -6.34 -2.57
C GLU A 9 -25.80 -6.22 -1.05
N TRP A 10 -26.90 -6.23 -0.28
CA TRP A 10 -26.87 -6.15 1.17
C TRP A 10 -26.83 -7.55 1.80
N GLN A 11 -25.81 -7.78 2.62
CA GLN A 11 -25.60 -9.02 3.36
C GLN A 11 -25.90 -8.79 4.84
N LEU A 12 -26.78 -9.63 5.41
CA LEU A 12 -27.03 -9.62 6.85
C LEU A 12 -25.82 -10.19 7.59
N LEU A 13 -25.20 -9.39 8.45
CA LEU A 13 -24.17 -9.83 9.38
C LEU A 13 -24.69 -9.60 10.81
N TYR A 14 -25.00 -10.71 11.48
CA TYR A 14 -25.64 -10.72 12.80
C TYR A 14 -26.97 -9.95 12.82
N ASN A 15 -26.97 -8.69 13.25
CA ASN A 15 -28.17 -7.86 13.41
C ASN A 15 -28.20 -6.62 12.50
N ARG A 16 -27.28 -6.51 11.52
CA ARG A 16 -27.20 -5.37 10.61
C ARG A 16 -26.88 -5.81 9.18
N TYR A 17 -27.41 -5.07 8.21
CA TYR A 17 -27.08 -5.26 6.81
C TYR A 17 -25.86 -4.43 6.43
N TYR A 18 -24.92 -5.05 5.72
CA TYR A 18 -23.73 -4.41 5.18
C TYR A 18 -23.70 -4.60 3.67
N ARG A 19 -23.19 -3.60 2.97
CA ARG A 19 -22.81 -3.74 1.57
C ARG A 19 -21.41 -3.20 1.37
N LYS A 20 -20.69 -3.77 0.42
CA LYS A 20 -19.37 -3.30 0.00
C LYS A 20 -19.45 -2.89 -1.47
N PRO A 21 -19.79 -1.63 -1.76
CA PRO A 21 -19.78 -1.15 -3.15
C PRO A 21 -18.34 -1.10 -3.63
N GLU A 22 -18.08 -1.65 -4.81
CA GLU A 22 -16.82 -1.45 -5.51
C GLU A 22 -16.82 -0.06 -6.14
N ILE A 23 -15.91 0.81 -5.72
CA ILE A 23 -15.79 2.18 -6.24
C ILE A 23 -14.94 2.19 -7.52
N TYR A 24 -13.88 1.38 -7.54
CA TYR A 24 -13.01 1.17 -8.70
C TYR A 24 -12.29 -0.18 -8.57
N PRO A 25 -11.92 -0.82 -9.70
CA PRO A 25 -11.16 -2.04 -9.68
C PRO A 25 -9.70 -1.79 -9.28
N MET A 26 -9.14 -2.70 -8.49
CA MET A 26 -7.73 -2.68 -8.11
C MET A 26 -6.86 -3.05 -9.32
N GLN A 27 -5.86 -2.22 -9.65
CA GLN A 27 -4.98 -2.41 -10.81
C GLN A 27 -3.65 -3.14 -10.51
N TRP A 28 -3.39 -3.52 -9.26
CA TRP A 28 -2.20 -4.30 -8.94
C TRP A 28 -2.23 -5.68 -9.60
N LYS A 29 -1.19 -5.98 -10.38
CA LYS A 29 -1.05 -7.29 -11.03
C LYS A 29 -0.07 -8.23 -10.32
N HIS A 30 0.92 -7.69 -9.60
CA HIS A 30 1.99 -8.48 -8.96
C HIS A 30 2.53 -7.84 -7.67
N ILE A 31 1.64 -7.29 -6.83
CA ILE A 31 2.05 -6.72 -5.53
C ILE A 31 1.69 -7.68 -4.41
N ASP A 32 2.72 -8.18 -3.72
CA ASP A 32 2.56 -8.97 -2.50
C ASP A 32 2.73 -8.07 -1.28
N LEU A 33 1.62 -7.59 -0.72
CA LEU A 33 1.63 -6.72 0.47
C LEU A 33 2.28 -7.41 1.69
N SER A 34 2.28 -8.75 1.75
CA SER A 34 2.89 -9.48 2.86
C SER A 34 4.42 -9.39 2.86
N ARG A 35 5.05 -9.12 1.71
CA ARG A 35 6.51 -8.95 1.56
C ARG A 35 6.96 -7.50 1.60
N ASN A 36 6.02 -6.56 1.70
CA ASN A 36 6.30 -5.13 1.65
C ASN A 36 5.94 -4.46 2.97
N LYS A 37 6.62 -3.37 3.28
CA LYS A 37 6.10 -2.35 4.20
C LYS A 37 5.16 -1.44 3.40
N VAL A 38 4.01 -1.13 3.99
CA VAL A 38 2.93 -0.39 3.33
C VAL A 38 2.46 0.72 4.26
N ALA A 39 2.29 1.92 3.72
CA ALA A 39 1.68 3.04 4.41
C ALA A 39 0.61 3.67 3.50
N GLY A 40 -0.64 3.69 3.98
CA GLY A 40 -1.73 4.37 3.30
C GLY A 40 -1.91 5.78 3.85
N ALA A 41 -2.10 6.75 2.96
CA ALA A 41 -2.41 8.11 3.36
C ALA A 41 -3.86 8.24 3.83
N PRO A 42 -4.18 9.26 4.65
CA PRO A 42 -5.55 9.58 5.04
C PRO A 42 -6.48 9.80 3.83
N PHE A 43 -7.79 9.68 4.06
CA PHE A 43 -8.85 10.05 3.10
C PHE A 43 -8.79 9.36 1.73
N GLY A 44 -8.24 8.14 1.65
CA GLY A 44 -8.07 7.44 0.38
C GLY A 44 -7.01 8.08 -0.52
N GLY A 45 -6.02 8.74 0.09
CA GLY A 45 -4.84 9.26 -0.58
C GLY A 45 -3.87 8.16 -1.04
N PRO A 46 -2.62 8.54 -1.37
CA PRO A 46 -1.64 7.61 -1.93
C PRO A 46 -1.25 6.47 -0.97
N ILE A 47 -0.80 5.37 -1.55
CA ILE A 47 -0.28 4.19 -0.86
C ILE A 47 1.21 4.07 -1.18
N ALA A 48 2.05 4.19 -0.16
CA ALA A 48 3.48 3.95 -0.28
C ALA A 48 3.80 2.48 -0.01
N VAL A 49 4.62 1.88 -0.86
CA VAL A 49 5.00 0.47 -0.79
C VAL A 49 6.50 0.33 -1.02
N ILE A 50 7.16 -0.44 -0.17
CA ILE A 50 8.59 -0.74 -0.30
C ILE A 50 8.87 -2.14 0.23
N ARG A 51 9.79 -2.87 -0.41
CA ARG A 51 10.17 -4.22 0.03
C ARG A 51 10.61 -4.21 1.50
N ASP A 52 10.11 -5.17 2.26
CA ASP A 52 10.49 -5.38 3.66
C ASP A 52 11.74 -6.25 3.73
N ASP A 53 12.84 -5.65 4.17
CA ASP A 53 14.14 -6.28 4.36
C ASP A 53 14.28 -7.00 5.71
N SER A 54 13.30 -6.87 6.62
CA SER A 54 13.25 -7.74 7.81
C SER A 54 12.69 -9.12 7.50
N LYS A 55 12.14 -9.34 6.30
CA LYS A 55 11.56 -10.62 5.88
C LYS A 55 12.58 -11.33 4.99
N ILE A 56 12.73 -12.64 5.18
CA ILE A 56 13.52 -13.47 4.26
C ILE A 56 12.73 -13.54 2.95
N VAL A 57 13.10 -12.70 1.99
CA VAL A 57 12.48 -12.67 0.67
C VAL A 57 13.41 -13.40 -0.30
N GLN A 58 12.95 -14.53 -0.87
CA GLN A 58 13.58 -15.08 -2.06
C GLN A 58 13.42 -14.06 -3.20
N LEU A 59 14.55 -13.44 -3.57
CA LEU A 59 14.71 -12.56 -4.73
C LEU A 59 14.57 -13.41 -6.01
N TYR A 60 13.35 -13.80 -6.36
CA TYR A 60 13.12 -14.57 -7.59
C TYR A 60 13.35 -13.72 -8.83
N ALA A 61 12.53 -12.67 -9.03
CA ALA A 61 12.53 -11.84 -10.24
C ALA A 61 12.54 -10.33 -9.94
N GLU A 62 12.67 -9.95 -8.68
CA GLU A 62 12.61 -8.55 -8.27
C GLU A 62 14.02 -7.95 -8.23
N SER A 63 14.16 -6.72 -8.72
CA SER A 63 15.45 -6.01 -8.71
C SER A 63 16.06 -6.03 -7.31
N ALA A 64 17.38 -6.24 -7.22
CA ALA A 64 18.11 -6.09 -5.97
C ALA A 64 17.93 -4.69 -5.39
N LEU A 65 17.76 -3.68 -6.25
CA LEU A 65 17.52 -2.30 -5.87
C LEU A 65 16.16 -2.18 -5.16
N ARG A 66 16.21 -1.75 -3.90
CA ARG A 66 15.01 -1.41 -3.13
C ARG A 66 14.38 -0.17 -3.72
N LYS A 67 13.10 -0.25 -4.07
CA LYS A 67 12.36 0.86 -4.65
C LYS A 67 11.17 1.22 -3.77
N LEU A 68 11.03 2.50 -3.44
CA LEU A 68 9.84 3.07 -2.84
C LEU A 68 8.89 3.44 -3.98
N ARG A 69 7.73 2.79 -4.01
CA ARG A 69 6.70 3.01 -5.03
C ARG A 69 5.48 3.66 -4.37
N ILE A 70 4.93 4.67 -5.03
CA ILE A 70 3.70 5.34 -4.59
C ILE A 70 2.60 4.98 -5.58
N PHE A 71 1.48 4.49 -5.07
CA PHE A 71 0.28 4.16 -5.82
C PHE A 71 -0.85 5.10 -5.42
N ASN A 72 -1.83 5.32 -6.31
CA ASN A 72 -3.12 5.82 -5.88
C ASN A 72 -3.93 4.69 -5.21
N SER A 73 -5.11 5.02 -4.69
CA SER A 73 -5.98 4.03 -4.03
C SER A 73 -6.53 2.93 -4.95
N ALA A 74 -6.51 3.14 -6.28
CA ALA A 74 -6.85 2.13 -7.26
C ALA A 74 -5.67 1.21 -7.63
N GLY A 75 -4.50 1.38 -7.00
CA GLY A 75 -3.32 0.57 -7.28
C GLY A 75 -2.56 0.96 -8.54
N VAL A 76 -2.82 2.13 -9.12
CA VAL A 76 -2.03 2.69 -10.23
C VAL A 76 -0.79 3.35 -9.68
N GLN A 77 0.39 2.97 -10.20
CA GLN A 77 1.65 3.58 -9.77
C GLN A 77 1.73 5.03 -10.24
N ILE A 78 1.87 5.96 -9.29
CA ILE A 78 2.04 7.39 -9.55
C ILE A 78 3.53 7.72 -9.68
N SER A 79 4.36 7.16 -8.79
CA SER A 79 5.80 7.43 -8.79
C SER A 79 6.61 6.28 -8.20
N GLU A 80 7.90 6.28 -8.49
CA GLU A 80 8.86 5.31 -7.99
C GLU A 80 10.22 6.00 -7.80
N THR A 81 10.92 5.67 -6.72
CA THR A 81 12.32 6.08 -6.51
C THR A 81 13.14 4.93 -5.92
N VAL A 82 14.43 4.90 -6.25
CA VAL A 82 15.36 3.95 -5.62
C VAL A 82 15.68 4.43 -4.21
N TRP A 83 15.47 3.56 -3.22
CA TRP A 83 15.76 3.85 -1.83
C TRP A 83 17.28 3.81 -1.59
N LYS A 84 17.93 4.98 -1.62
CA LYS A 84 19.39 5.14 -1.48
C LYS A 84 19.81 5.81 -0.15
N HIS A 85 18.91 5.91 0.82
CA HIS A 85 19.14 6.73 2.01
C HIS A 85 20.19 6.10 2.95
N PRO A 86 21.15 6.90 3.49
CA PRO A 86 22.34 6.39 4.18
C PRO A 86 22.15 5.88 5.63
N GLY A 87 20.95 5.86 6.22
CA GLY A 87 20.75 5.47 7.63
C GLY A 87 20.36 4.01 7.88
N GLY A 88 20.69 3.12 6.95
CA GLY A 88 20.45 1.69 7.05
C GLY A 88 19.01 1.26 6.72
N ARG A 89 18.51 0.24 7.43
CA ARG A 89 17.20 -0.36 7.16
C ARG A 89 16.06 0.62 7.48
N LEU A 90 15.07 0.71 6.58
CA LEU A 90 13.79 1.36 6.87
C LEU A 90 13.02 0.58 7.95
N VAL A 91 12.76 1.25 9.07
CA VAL A 91 12.04 0.70 10.23
C VAL A 91 10.55 0.95 10.12
N GLY A 92 10.16 2.17 9.78
CA GLY A 92 8.76 2.59 9.74
C GLY A 92 8.48 3.60 8.62
N MET A 93 7.22 3.66 8.20
CA MET A 93 6.74 4.57 7.17
C MET A 93 5.29 4.95 7.48
N ALA A 94 4.98 6.24 7.42
CA ALA A 94 3.63 6.75 7.67
C ALA A 94 3.39 8.05 6.90
N TRP A 95 2.14 8.35 6.61
CA TRP A 95 1.74 9.63 6.05
C TRP A 95 1.24 10.55 7.15
N THR A 96 1.58 11.82 7.04
CA THR A 96 1.00 12.90 7.84
C THR A 96 -0.33 13.37 7.24
N ASP A 97 -1.04 14.23 7.98
CA ASP A 97 -2.31 14.80 7.52
C ASP A 97 -2.15 15.77 6.34
N ASP A 98 -0.97 16.38 6.18
CA ASP A 98 -0.58 17.20 5.03
C ASP A 98 -0.09 16.36 3.83
N GLN A 99 -0.28 15.04 3.86
CA GLN A 99 0.14 14.10 2.81
C GLN A 99 1.66 14.11 2.55
N THR A 100 2.45 14.32 3.60
CA THR A 100 3.90 14.13 3.58
C THR A 100 4.23 12.70 4.03
N LEU A 101 5.00 11.98 3.22
CA LEU A 101 5.45 10.63 3.57
C LEU A 101 6.69 10.71 4.46
N ILE A 102 6.57 10.21 5.69
CA ILE A 102 7.65 10.15 6.66
C ILE A 102 8.22 8.74 6.70
N CYS A 103 9.54 8.64 6.65
CA CYS A 103 10.29 7.39 6.69
C CYS A 103 11.32 7.42 7.82
N VAL A 104 11.28 6.43 8.70
CA VAL A 104 12.24 6.30 9.82
C VAL A 104 13.17 5.13 9.56
N VAL A 105 14.47 5.36 9.61
CA VAL A 105 15.50 4.33 9.41
C VAL A 105 16.19 3.95 10.73
N GLN A 106 17.01 2.90 10.69
CA GLN A 106 17.55 2.22 11.88
C GLN A 106 18.43 3.10 12.77
N ASP A 107 19.16 4.05 12.19
CA ASP A 107 19.98 4.99 12.96
C ASP A 107 19.17 6.14 13.60
N GLY A 108 17.85 6.16 13.40
CA GLY A 108 16.96 7.19 13.92
C GLY A 108 16.75 8.38 12.97
N THR A 109 17.39 8.41 11.81
CA THR A 109 17.16 9.45 10.80
C THR A 109 15.72 9.39 10.28
N VAL A 110 15.12 10.57 10.12
CA VAL A 110 13.77 10.76 9.57
C VAL A 110 13.89 11.47 8.22
N PHE A 111 13.31 10.88 7.19
CA PHE A 111 13.19 11.45 5.85
C PHE A 111 11.74 11.78 5.53
#